data_AF-A0A1C4DJN3-F1
#
_entry.id   AF-A0A1C4DJN3-F1
#
_cell.length_a   1.000
_cell.length_b   1.000
_cell.length_c   1.000
_cell.angle_alpha   90.00
_cell.angle_beta   90.00
_cell.angle_gamma   90.00
#
_symmetry.space_group_name_H-M   'P 1'
#
loop_
_entity.id
_entity.type
_entity.pdbx_description
1 polymer ?
#
loop_
_entity_poly.entity_id
_entity_poly.type
_entity_poly.pdbx_seq_one_letter_code
_entity_poly.pdbx_strand_id
1 'polypeptide(L)'
;MIHGIDKMVYRVYSQDSISPCLDTMQGGLRQPKIRVNGAKECKLVGMLDVKGYNDFSRRVYDPSGVARTLMASGGSLNDKAGQYVVGEKPYRIRRLTPKECWRLQGFPDWAFQKAQKVNSDSQLYKQSGNSVSVPVIYEIAKRLV
;
A
#
# COMPACT_ATOMS: atom_id res chain seq x y z
N MET A 1 5.15 -23.69 -17.42
CA MET A 1 3.82 -24.18 -16.99
C MET A 1 3.97 -24.66 -15.55
N ILE A 2 3.59 -23.85 -14.55
CA ILE A 2 3.82 -24.16 -13.13
C ILE A 2 2.66 -25.03 -12.64
N HIS A 3 2.86 -26.34 -12.59
CA HIS A 3 1.90 -27.29 -12.02
C HIS A 3 1.88 -27.13 -10.50
N GLY A 4 0.73 -26.75 -9.91
CA GLY A 4 0.51 -26.82 -8.46
C GLY A 4 -0.23 -25.64 -7.81
N ILE A 5 -0.48 -24.53 -8.52
CA ILE A 5 -1.28 -23.43 -7.97
C ILE A 5 -2.74 -23.62 -8.36
N ASP A 6 -3.62 -23.68 -7.36
CA ASP A 6 -5.07 -23.78 -7.54
C ASP A 6 -5.57 -22.61 -8.41
N LYS A 7 -6.25 -22.94 -9.52
CA LYS A 7 -6.85 -21.95 -10.43
C LYS A 7 -7.85 -21.02 -9.72
N MET A 8 -8.39 -21.41 -8.56
CA MET A 8 -9.23 -20.53 -7.73
C MET A 8 -8.52 -19.26 -7.27
N VAL A 9 -7.20 -19.32 -7.00
CA VAL A 9 -6.42 -18.19 -6.45
C VAL A 9 -6.40 -16.99 -7.41
N TYR A 10 -6.60 -17.21 -8.70
CA TYR A 10 -6.58 -16.15 -9.73
C TYR A 10 -7.97 -15.63 -10.12
N ARG A 11 -9.04 -16.13 -9.52
CA ARG A 11 -10.41 -15.72 -9.86
C ARG A 11 -10.74 -14.36 -9.25
N VAL A 12 -11.39 -13.51 -10.03
CA VAL A 12 -11.94 -12.22 -9.60
C VAL A 12 -13.43 -12.20 -9.95
N TYR A 13 -14.27 -11.86 -8.98
CA TYR A 13 -15.73 -11.88 -9.07
C TYR A 13 -16.29 -10.46 -9.29
N SER A 14 -17.44 -10.37 -9.93
CA SER A 14 -18.21 -9.11 -10.05
C SER A 14 -18.82 -8.73 -8.70
N GLN A 15 -19.10 -7.45 -8.49
CA GLN A 15 -19.82 -6.95 -7.31
C GLN A 15 -21.27 -7.47 -7.26
N ASP A 16 -21.87 -7.74 -8.42
CA ASP A 16 -23.28 -8.13 -8.54
C ASP A 16 -23.49 -9.65 -8.55
N SER A 17 -22.42 -10.43 -8.36
CA SER A 17 -22.47 -11.90 -8.45
C SER A 17 -22.33 -12.55 -7.07
N ILE A 18 -22.83 -13.78 -6.96
CA ILE A 18 -22.71 -14.59 -5.75
C ILE A 18 -21.25 -15.02 -5.57
N SER A 19 -20.70 -14.76 -4.37
CA SER A 19 -19.36 -15.22 -3.99
C SER A 19 -19.28 -16.76 -4.06
N PRO A 20 -18.17 -17.35 -4.52
CA PRO A 20 -17.98 -18.79 -4.47
C PRO A 20 -18.03 -19.30 -3.02
N CYS A 21 -18.34 -20.59 -2.84
CA CYS A 21 -18.15 -21.25 -1.55
C CYS A 21 -16.69 -21.15 -1.12
N LEU A 22 -16.47 -20.68 0.11
CA LEU A 22 -15.13 -20.59 0.71
C LEU A 22 -14.66 -21.99 1.09
N ASP A 23 -13.42 -22.34 0.73
CA ASP A 23 -12.75 -23.51 1.28
C ASP A 23 -12.13 -23.20 2.65
N THR A 24 -11.37 -24.13 3.23
CA THR A 24 -10.70 -23.94 4.53
C THR A 24 -9.57 -22.89 4.50
N MET A 25 -9.27 -22.30 3.34
CA MET A 25 -8.32 -21.21 3.11
C MET A 25 -6.87 -21.50 3.54
N GLN A 26 -6.49 -22.77 3.63
CA GLN A 26 -5.11 -23.16 3.98
C GLN A 26 -4.14 -22.76 2.86
N GLY A 27 -3.09 -22.00 3.19
CA GLY A 27 -2.02 -21.61 2.25
C GLY A 27 -2.03 -20.14 1.79
N GLY A 28 -2.94 -19.31 2.28
CA GLY A 28 -2.98 -17.87 1.93
C GLY A 28 -3.37 -17.60 0.47
N LEU A 29 -3.65 -16.33 0.13
CA LEU A 29 -4.08 -15.87 -1.22
C LEU A 29 -5.37 -16.48 -1.79
N ARG A 30 -6.05 -17.36 -1.05
CA ARG A 30 -7.32 -18.01 -1.42
C ARG A 30 -8.54 -17.12 -1.19
N GLN A 31 -8.37 -15.90 -0.67
CA GLN A 31 -9.47 -14.94 -0.47
C GLN A 31 -10.18 -14.61 -1.80
N PRO A 32 -11.53 -14.59 -1.85
CA PRO A 32 -12.24 -14.10 -3.02
C PRO A 32 -11.83 -12.66 -3.29
N LYS A 33 -11.49 -12.38 -4.55
CA LYS A 33 -11.14 -11.03 -5.01
C LYS A 33 -12.33 -10.48 -5.76
N ILE A 34 -12.78 -9.28 -5.41
CA ILE A 34 -13.90 -8.62 -6.08
C ILE A 34 -13.34 -7.47 -6.91
N ARG A 35 -13.73 -7.40 -8.18
CA ARG A 35 -13.42 -6.24 -9.02
C ARG A 35 -14.37 -5.10 -8.67
N VAL A 36 -13.83 -4.00 -8.18
CA VAL A 36 -14.60 -2.77 -7.92
C VAL A 36 -14.44 -1.84 -9.10
N ASN A 37 -15.52 -1.57 -9.83
CA ASN A 37 -15.50 -0.63 -10.95
C ASN A 37 -15.51 0.82 -10.42
N GLY A 38 -14.69 1.70 -11.00
CA GLY A 38 -14.62 3.12 -10.64
C GLY A 38 -13.77 3.46 -9.42
N ALA A 39 -13.18 2.48 -8.73
CA ALA A 39 -12.20 2.75 -7.69
C ALA A 39 -10.94 3.38 -8.29
N LYS A 40 -10.38 4.39 -7.62
CA LYS A 40 -9.04 4.85 -7.98
C LYS A 40 -8.04 3.71 -7.72
N GLU A 41 -7.27 3.35 -8.72
CA GLU A 41 -6.36 2.21 -8.66
C GLU A 41 -4.94 2.64 -8.25
N CYS A 42 -4.22 1.72 -7.62
CA CYS A 42 -2.78 1.84 -7.46
C CYS A 42 -2.12 1.55 -8.82
N LYS A 43 -1.55 2.58 -9.45
CA LYS A 43 -1.01 2.49 -10.81
C LYS A 43 0.44 2.01 -10.79
N LEU A 44 0.67 0.74 -11.12
CA LEU A 44 2.02 0.19 -11.26
C LEU A 44 2.61 0.61 -12.62
N VAL A 45 3.75 1.31 -12.60
CA VAL A 45 4.46 1.74 -13.82
C VAL A 45 5.44 0.67 -14.28
N GLY A 46 6.06 -0.04 -13.34
CA GLY A 46 7.03 -1.07 -13.65
C GLY A 46 7.75 -1.59 -12.43
N MET A 47 8.85 -2.30 -12.67
CA MET A 47 9.69 -2.88 -11.63
C MET A 47 11.15 -2.48 -11.85
N LEU A 48 11.86 -2.20 -10.77
CA LEU A 48 13.30 -2.03 -10.79
C LEU A 48 13.98 -3.37 -11.11
N ASP A 49 14.97 -3.31 -11.99
CA ASP A 49 15.87 -4.43 -12.26
C ASP A 49 17.01 -4.48 -11.23
N VAL A 50 16.66 -4.93 -10.01
CA VAL A 50 17.60 -5.10 -8.89
C VAL A 50 17.55 -6.53 -8.38
N LYS A 51 18.70 -7.18 -8.31
CA LYS A 51 18.84 -8.56 -7.81
C LYS A 51 18.75 -8.60 -6.28
N GLY A 52 18.27 -9.72 -5.73
CA GLY A 52 18.23 -9.96 -4.28
C GLY A 52 17.05 -9.34 -3.53
N TYR A 53 16.13 -8.66 -4.24
CA TYR A 53 14.92 -8.09 -3.64
C TYR A 53 13.66 -8.78 -4.16
N ASN A 54 12.67 -8.92 -3.28
CA ASN A 54 11.40 -9.52 -3.64
C ASN A 54 10.61 -8.63 -4.63
N ASP A 55 9.65 -9.22 -5.33
CA ASP A 55 8.83 -8.50 -6.31
C ASP A 55 8.12 -7.29 -5.73
N PHE A 56 7.74 -7.35 -4.46
CA PHE A 56 7.00 -6.28 -3.81
C PHE A 56 7.85 -5.01 -3.63
N SER A 57 9.13 -5.14 -3.28
CA SER A 57 10.05 -4.01 -3.07
C SER A 57 10.55 -3.37 -4.36
N ARG A 58 10.45 -4.10 -5.48
CA ARG A 58 10.89 -3.65 -6.80
C ARG A 58 9.84 -2.82 -7.53
N ARG A 59 8.59 -2.80 -7.07
CA ARG A 59 7.47 -2.09 -7.72
C ARG A 59 7.63 -0.58 -7.64
N VAL A 60 7.38 0.07 -8.78
CA VAL A 60 7.38 1.52 -8.96
C VAL A 60 5.99 1.97 -9.39
N TYR A 61 5.44 2.96 -8.70
CA TYR A 61 4.07 3.43 -8.88
C TYR A 61 3.99 4.83 -9.49
N ASP A 62 2.87 5.14 -10.13
CA ASP A 62 2.56 6.46 -10.66
C ASP A 62 1.87 7.30 -9.57
N PRO A 63 2.34 8.53 -9.29
CA PRO A 63 1.75 9.40 -8.26
C PRO A 63 0.33 9.87 -8.59
N SER A 64 -0.15 9.74 -9.83
CA SER A 64 -1.54 10.01 -10.21
C SER A 64 -2.52 8.90 -9.78
N GLY A 65 -2.01 7.75 -9.36
CA GLY A 65 -2.79 6.66 -8.77
C GLY A 65 -2.99 6.81 -7.26
N VAL A 66 -3.63 5.81 -6.66
CA VAL A 66 -3.68 5.70 -5.19
C VAL A 66 -2.34 5.18 -4.68
N ALA A 67 -1.89 5.73 -3.56
CA ALA A 67 -0.71 5.24 -2.88
C ALA A 67 -0.90 3.79 -2.42
N ARG A 68 0.17 3.00 -2.48
CA ARG A 68 0.20 1.67 -1.88
C ARG A 68 0.11 1.79 -0.35
N THR A 69 -0.48 0.79 0.31
CA THR A 69 -0.46 0.67 1.78
C THR A 69 0.94 0.84 2.35
N LEU A 70 1.04 1.68 3.37
CA LEU A 70 2.27 1.87 4.14
C LEU A 70 2.47 0.68 5.09
N MET A 71 3.70 0.20 5.21
CA MET A 71 4.04 -0.90 6.10
C MET A 71 4.98 -0.43 7.20
N ALA A 72 4.73 -0.87 8.44
CA ALA A 72 5.58 -0.50 9.57
C ALA A 72 6.90 -1.27 9.58
N SER A 73 6.86 -2.51 9.13
CA SER A 73 8.00 -3.40 8.94
C SER A 73 8.19 -3.68 7.44
N GLY A 74 9.38 -4.16 7.11
CA GLY A 74 9.80 -4.37 5.73
C GLY A 74 11.31 -4.46 5.70
N GLY A 75 11.82 -5.65 5.36
CA GLY A 75 13.26 -5.94 5.38
C GLY A 75 13.95 -5.66 4.04
N SER A 76 13.17 -5.35 3.00
CA SER A 76 13.66 -5.19 1.64
C SER A 76 13.50 -3.73 1.16
N LEU A 77 14.15 -3.40 0.05
CA LEU A 77 14.57 -2.04 -0.35
C LEU A 77 13.56 -0.91 -0.07
N ASN A 78 12.28 -1.10 -0.40
CA ASN A 78 11.25 -0.05 -0.35
C ASN A 78 9.93 -0.46 0.32
N ASP A 79 9.98 -1.52 1.12
CA ASP A 79 8.79 -2.18 1.64
C ASP A 79 7.88 -1.25 2.44
N LYS A 80 8.43 -0.29 3.17
CA LYS A 80 7.65 0.57 4.08
C LYS A 80 6.77 1.58 3.35
N ALA A 81 7.27 2.21 2.29
CA ALA A 81 6.60 3.36 1.68
C ALA A 81 6.40 3.25 0.16
N GLY A 82 6.98 2.24 -0.50
CA GLY A 82 6.93 2.10 -1.95
C GLY A 82 7.80 3.13 -2.68
N GLN A 83 7.91 2.98 -3.99
CA GLN A 83 8.61 3.92 -4.87
C GLN A 83 7.67 4.53 -5.88
N TYR A 84 7.90 5.80 -6.20
CA TYR A 84 7.07 6.55 -7.11
C TYR A 84 7.92 7.27 -8.14
N VAL A 85 7.38 7.38 -9.36
CA VAL A 85 7.91 8.25 -10.40
C VAL A 85 7.60 9.69 -10.04
N VAL A 86 8.59 10.58 -10.13
CA VAL A 86 8.45 12.01 -9.77
C VAL A 86 9.17 12.89 -10.79
N GLY A 87 8.58 14.05 -11.05
CA GLY A 87 9.13 15.09 -11.94
C GLY A 87 8.77 14.89 -13.41
N GLU A 88 9.15 15.87 -14.22
CA GLU A 88 9.10 15.79 -15.67
C GLU A 88 10.39 15.16 -16.21
N LYS A 89 10.41 14.76 -17.49
CA LYS A 89 11.53 14.03 -18.09
C LYS A 89 12.86 14.80 -17.91
N PRO A 90 13.96 14.14 -17.51
CA PRO A 90 14.04 12.72 -17.17
C PRO A 90 13.41 12.41 -15.81
N TYR A 91 12.53 11.41 -15.80
CA TYR A 91 11.84 10.96 -14.59
C TYR A 91 12.82 10.51 -13.50
N ARG A 92 12.47 10.77 -12.23
CA ARG A 92 13.22 10.25 -11.08
C ARG A 92 12.35 9.30 -10.27
N ILE A 93 12.93 8.20 -9.83
CA ILE A 93 12.26 7.23 -8.95
C ILE A 93 12.73 7.50 -7.52
N ARG A 94 11.79 7.69 -6.59
CA ARG A 94 12.15 7.85 -5.17
C ARG A 94 11.11 7.24 -4.24
N ARG A 95 11.53 7.02 -3.00
CA ARG A 95 10.63 6.68 -1.89
C ARG A 95 9.87 7.93 -1.44
N LEU A 96 8.67 7.73 -0.89
CA LEU A 96 8.01 8.77 -0.10
C LEU A 96 8.85 9.08 1.14
N THR A 97 8.89 10.35 1.53
CA THR A 97 9.48 10.84 2.77
C THR A 97 8.58 10.50 3.97
N PRO A 98 9.10 10.52 5.21
CA PRO A 98 8.26 10.32 6.39
C PRO A 98 7.10 11.32 6.44
N LYS A 99 7.35 12.58 6.06
CA LYS A 99 6.32 13.62 6.01
C LYS A 99 5.19 13.28 5.03
N GLU A 100 5.55 12.81 3.84
CA GLU A 100 4.56 12.36 2.84
C GLU A 100 3.75 11.17 3.34
N CYS A 101 4.39 10.19 4.00
CA CYS A 101 3.70 9.06 4.62
C CYS A 101 2.70 9.50 5.70
N TRP A 102 3.05 10.49 6.53
CA TRP A 102 2.15 11.03 7.53
C TRP A 102 0.97 11.79 6.92
N ARG A 103 1.23 12.58 5.87
CA ARG A 103 0.18 13.25 5.10
C ARG A 103 -0.76 12.25 4.41
N LEU A 104 -0.24 11.15 3.90
CA LEU A 104 -1.06 10.06 3.33
C LEU A 104 -2.02 9.46 4.36
N GLN A 105 -1.60 9.35 5.62
CA GLN A 105 -2.48 8.95 6.72
C GLN A 105 -3.41 10.07 7.21
N GLY A 106 -3.31 11.27 6.64
CA GLY A 106 -4.15 12.43 7.00
C GLY A 106 -3.73 13.16 8.27
N PHE A 107 -2.50 12.95 8.76
CA PHE A 107 -1.99 13.73 9.89
C PHE A 107 -1.70 15.19 9.49
N PRO A 108 -2.01 16.16 10.36
CA PRO A 108 -1.64 17.54 10.12
C PRO A 108 -0.13 17.75 10.26
N ASP A 109 0.42 18.69 9.49
CA ASP A 109 1.87 18.95 9.42
C ASP A 109 2.50 19.27 10.78
N TRP A 110 1.78 19.96 11.68
CA TRP A 110 2.28 20.29 13.02
C TRP A 110 2.50 19.03 13.87
N ALA A 111 1.69 17.98 13.70
CA ALA A 111 1.83 16.74 14.45
C ALA A 111 3.07 15.98 14.01
N PHE A 112 3.31 15.95 12.69
CA PHE A 112 4.55 15.42 12.13
C PHE A 112 5.78 16.17 12.64
N GLN A 113 5.75 17.51 12.65
CA GLN A 113 6.89 18.31 13.12
C GLN A 113 7.22 18.05 14.58
N LYS A 114 6.21 17.89 15.45
CA LYS A 114 6.42 17.51 16.85
C LYS A 114 7.04 16.12 16.96
N ALA A 115 6.53 15.14 16.21
CA ALA A 115 7.06 13.77 16.21
C ALA A 115 8.51 13.72 15.70
N GLN A 116 8.84 14.50 14.66
CA GLN A 116 10.17 14.55 14.06
C GLN A 116 11.25 15.07 15.00
N LYS A 117 10.91 15.95 15.94
CA LYS A 117 11.87 16.48 16.93
C LYS A 117 12.43 15.41 17.88
N VAL A 118 11.73 14.28 18.04
CA VAL A 118 12.05 13.24 19.03
C VAL A 118 12.13 11.82 18.44
N ASN A 119 11.96 11.67 17.13
CA ASN A 119 12.00 10.37 16.45
C ASN A 119 12.88 10.42 15.20
N SER A 120 13.58 9.32 14.93
CA SER A 120 14.27 9.09 13.66
C SER A 120 13.29 8.86 12.50
N ASP A 121 13.74 9.09 11.26
CA ASP A 121 12.97 8.78 10.05
C ASP A 121 12.48 7.32 10.03
N SER A 122 13.34 6.38 10.44
CA SER A 122 12.99 4.96 10.54
C SER A 122 11.82 4.70 11.48
N GLN A 123 11.75 5.40 12.61
CA GLN A 123 10.64 5.33 13.56
C GLN A 123 9.39 6.01 13.00
N LEU A 124 9.53 7.15 12.33
CA LEU A 124 8.40 7.88 11.71
C LEU A 124 7.74 7.06 10.58
N TYR A 125 8.50 6.31 9.80
CA TYR A 125 7.96 5.33 8.85
C TYR A 125 7.20 4.21 9.57
N LYS A 126 7.76 3.68 10.67
CA LYS A 126 7.12 2.62 11.45
C LYS A 126 5.78 3.10 12.04
N GLN A 127 5.76 4.32 12.58
CA GLN A 127 4.56 4.94 13.15
C GLN A 127 3.48 5.13 12.08
N SER A 128 3.82 5.71 10.92
CA SER A 128 2.85 5.89 9.82
C SER A 128 2.36 4.55 9.23
N GLY A 129 3.21 3.53 9.18
CA GLY A 129 2.83 2.19 8.70
C GLY A 129 1.96 1.37 9.66
N ASN A 130 2.03 1.64 10.97
CA ASN A 130 1.15 1.02 11.99
C ASN A 130 -0.08 1.88 12.30
N SER A 131 -0.19 3.06 11.70
CA SER A 131 -1.26 3.99 11.97
C SER A 131 -2.54 3.65 11.18
N VAL A 132 -3.61 4.30 11.58
CA VAL A 132 -4.90 4.32 10.88
C VAL A 132 -5.09 5.70 10.26
N SER A 133 -5.73 5.76 9.10
CA SER A 133 -5.95 7.04 8.42
C SER A 133 -6.91 7.91 9.21
N VAL A 134 -6.46 9.11 9.58
CA VAL A 134 -7.20 10.10 10.40
C VAL A 134 -8.60 10.37 9.85
N PRO A 135 -8.82 10.55 8.52
CA PRO A 135 -10.17 10.81 8.00
C PRO A 135 -11.14 9.64 8.23
N VAL A 136 -10.64 8.40 8.21
CA VAL A 136 -11.47 7.20 8.44
C VAL A 136 -11.93 7.16 9.90
N ILE A 137 -11.00 7.35 10.84
CA ILE A 137 -11.33 7.36 12.27
C ILE A 137 -12.27 8.50 12.62
N TYR A 138 -12.05 9.68 12.03
CA TYR A 138 -12.93 10.83 12.21
C TYR A 138 -14.38 10.52 11.78
N GLU A 139 -14.56 9.88 10.63
CA GLU A 139 -15.88 9.47 10.14
C GLU A 139 -16.53 8.37 11.00
N ILE A 140 -15.75 7.43 11.54
CA ILE A 140 -16.26 6.44 12.50
C ILE A 140 -16.71 7.14 13.78
N ALA A 141 -15.90 8.03 14.33
CA ALA A 141 -16.18 8.72 15.60
C ALA A 141 -17.47 9.56 15.53
N LYS A 142 -17.75 10.21 14.40
CA LYS A 142 -19.01 10.95 14.17
C LYS A 142 -20.27 10.10 14.31
N ARG A 143 -20.18 8.78 14.11
CA ARG A 143 -21.32 7.85 14.15
C ARG A 143 -21.50 7.21 15.52
N LEU A 144 -20.56 7.44 16.45
CA LEU A 144 -20.62 6.94 17.83
C LEU A 144 -21.23 7.96 18.80
N VAL A 145 -21.54 9.17 18.32
CA VAL A 145 -22.17 10.26 19.08
C VAL A 145 -23.63 10.43 18.68
#